data_AF-A0A937BGW7-F1
#
_entry.id   AF-A0A937BGW7-F1
#
_cell.length_a   1.000
_cell.length_b   1.000
_cell.length_c   1.000
_cell.angle_alpha   90.00
_cell.angle_beta   90.00
_cell.angle_gamma   90.00
#
_symmetry.space_group_name_H-M   'P 1'
#
loop_
_entity.id
_entity.type
_entity.pdbx_description
1 polymer ?
#
loop_
_entity_poly.entity_id
_entity_poly.type
_entity_poly.pdbx_seq_one_letter_code
_entity_poly.pdbx_strand_id
1 'polypeptide(L)'
;MTSATAPSLRPVVRWLLTGCVLIACMVAIGGITRLTGSGLSITEWKPIMGALPPANEVEWQEAFDKYKRIPEYTLVNQHMDLAGFKKIFFWEYLHRNWGRLMGLVFLVPFVVFWRKGFLTGWLMRRGLVILVSGGLVGALGWFMVASGLEKNPDVSHFRLAIHLCAAFTVFALVLWTVFDIRNGRSAWGGNGTTEARWARALLWLLVLQMRLRCLHRWA
;
A
#
# COMPACT_ATOMS: atom_id res chain seq x y z
N MET A 1 -22.26 7.77 26.23
CA MET A 1 -21.47 9.01 26.40
C MET A 1 -20.73 9.28 25.09
N THR A 2 -21.23 10.20 24.26
CA THR A 2 -20.57 10.60 23.01
C THR A 2 -19.39 11.51 23.33
N SER A 3 -18.16 10.99 23.25
CA SER A 3 -16.96 11.84 23.28
C SER A 3 -17.02 12.77 22.08
N ALA A 4 -17.24 14.06 22.31
CA ALA A 4 -17.20 15.05 21.27
C ALA A 4 -15.73 15.30 20.90
N THR A 5 -15.35 15.01 19.65
CA THR A 5 -14.00 15.31 19.17
C THR A 5 -13.71 16.80 19.38
N ALA A 6 -12.59 17.12 20.04
CA ALA A 6 -12.14 18.50 20.21
C ALA A 6 -12.18 19.23 18.85
N PRO A 7 -12.82 20.42 18.74
CA PRO A 7 -13.02 21.10 17.46
C PRO A 7 -11.72 21.28 16.63
N SER A 8 -10.58 21.41 17.31
CA SER A 8 -9.25 21.57 16.72
C SER A 8 -8.73 20.34 15.94
N LEU A 9 -9.20 19.13 16.24
CA LEU A 9 -8.72 17.89 15.59
C LEU A 9 -9.61 17.41 14.43
N ARG A 10 -10.74 18.09 14.16
CA ARG A 10 -11.63 17.76 13.04
C ARG A 10 -10.90 17.72 11.68
N PRO A 11 -9.97 18.64 11.36
CA PRO A 11 -9.20 18.55 10.11
C PRO A 11 -8.33 17.29 10.02
N VAL A 12 -7.71 16.88 11.13
CA VAL A 12 -6.90 15.65 11.20
C VAL A 12 -7.76 14.42 10.98
N VAL A 13 -8.95 14.36 11.58
CA VAL A 13 -9.90 13.26 11.36
C VAL A 13 -10.34 13.15 9.91
N ARG A 14 -10.69 14.27 9.27
CA ARG A 14 -11.08 14.28 7.84
C ARG A 14 -9.93 13.83 6.94
N TRP A 15 -8.71 14.27 7.23
CA TRP A 15 -7.51 13.83 6.52
C TRP A 15 -7.29 12.32 6.65
N LEU A 16 -7.33 11.76 7.86
CA LEU A 16 -7.15 10.33 8.08
C LEU A 16 -8.26 9.49 7.43
N LEU A 17 -9.53 9.96 7.46
CA LEU A 17 -10.63 9.29 6.77
C LEU A 17 -10.48 9.34 5.25
N THR A 18 -10.01 10.46 4.70
CA THR A 18 -9.64 10.55 3.28
C THR A 18 -8.55 9.52 2.97
N GLY A 19 -7.57 9.37 3.86
CA GLY A 19 -6.55 8.32 3.79
C GLY A 19 -7.14 6.90 3.76
N CYS A 20 -8.13 6.59 4.61
CA CYS A 20 -8.82 5.28 4.57
C CYS A 20 -9.48 5.02 3.21
N VAL A 21 -10.19 6.00 2.66
CA VAL A 21 -10.81 5.88 1.33
C VAL A 21 -9.76 5.63 0.26
N LEU A 22 -8.65 6.39 0.27
CA LEU A 22 -7.56 6.22 -0.69
C LEU A 22 -6.91 4.83 -0.60
N ILE A 23 -6.68 4.32 0.62
CA ILE A 23 -6.13 2.97 0.83
C ILE A 23 -7.11 1.90 0.32
N ALA A 24 -8.42 2.05 0.57
CA ALA A 24 -9.41 1.11 0.05
C ALA A 24 -9.44 1.09 -1.49
N CYS A 25 -9.39 2.27 -2.12
CA CYS A 25 -9.24 2.39 -3.57
C CYS A 25 -7.95 1.75 -4.07
N MET A 26 -6.82 1.94 -3.38
CA MET A 26 -5.53 1.34 -3.72
C MET A 26 -5.61 -0.19 -3.73
N VAL A 27 -6.25 -0.79 -2.72
CA VAL A 27 -6.44 -2.25 -2.67
C VAL A 27 -7.29 -2.74 -3.84
N ALA A 28 -8.37 -2.04 -4.19
CA ALA A 28 -9.20 -2.39 -5.34
C ALA A 28 -8.43 -2.26 -6.67
N ILE A 29 -7.72 -1.15 -6.90
CA ILE A 29 -6.93 -0.90 -8.11
C ILE A 29 -5.80 -1.94 -8.23
N GLY A 30 -5.10 -2.25 -7.13
CA GLY A 30 -4.08 -3.29 -7.09
C GLY A 30 -4.65 -4.69 -7.37
N GLY A 31 -5.85 -4.98 -6.84
CA GLY A 31 -6.60 -6.21 -7.13
C GLY A 31 -6.92 -6.34 -8.62
N ILE A 32 -7.43 -5.29 -9.25
CA ILE A 32 -7.69 -5.25 -10.69
C ILE A 32 -6.39 -5.49 -11.46
N THR A 33 -5.33 -4.74 -11.15
CA THR A 33 -4.00 -4.85 -11.79
C THR A 33 -3.46 -6.29 -11.76
N ARG A 34 -3.72 -7.03 -10.66
CA ARG A 34 -3.31 -8.43 -10.55
C ARG A 34 -4.20 -9.36 -11.38
N LEU A 35 -5.53 -9.17 -11.33
CA LEU A 35 -6.50 -10.00 -12.04
C LEU A 35 -6.41 -9.82 -13.55
N THR A 36 -6.00 -8.64 -14.03
CA THR A 36 -5.79 -8.34 -15.45
C THR A 36 -4.38 -8.70 -15.95
N GLY A 37 -3.51 -9.26 -15.10
CA GLY A 37 -2.13 -9.60 -15.47
C GLY A 37 -1.31 -8.36 -15.85
N SER A 38 -1.59 -7.22 -15.24
CA SER A 38 -0.99 -5.93 -15.60
C SER A 38 0.24 -5.57 -14.78
N GLY A 39 0.62 -6.38 -13.78
CA GLY A 39 1.62 -6.02 -12.78
C GLY A 39 3.06 -5.86 -13.27
N LEU A 40 3.36 -6.22 -14.52
CA LEU A 40 4.71 -6.19 -15.12
C LEU A 40 4.76 -5.45 -16.47
N SER A 41 3.70 -4.74 -16.84
CA SER A 41 3.61 -3.96 -18.08
C SER A 41 4.56 -2.75 -18.15
N ILE A 42 4.97 -2.19 -17.00
CA ILE A 42 5.89 -1.06 -16.88
C ILE A 42 7.24 -1.55 -16.34
N THR A 43 8.15 -1.83 -17.25
CA THR A 43 9.47 -2.42 -16.95
C THR A 43 10.46 -1.44 -16.35
N GLU A 44 10.27 -0.13 -16.55
CA GLU A 44 11.18 0.89 -16.06
C GLU A 44 10.69 1.51 -14.75
N TRP A 45 11.63 1.71 -13.81
CA TRP A 45 11.37 2.45 -12.60
C TRP A 45 11.74 3.93 -12.79
N LYS A 46 10.74 4.77 -13.03
CA LYS A 46 10.86 6.23 -13.10
C LYS A 46 10.03 6.88 -11.98
N PRO A 47 10.64 7.30 -10.86
CA PRO A 47 9.90 7.79 -9.68
C PRO A 47 9.08 9.04 -9.99
N ILE A 48 9.69 9.99 -10.71
CA ILE A 48 9.11 11.29 -11.05
C ILE A 48 8.59 11.26 -12.50
N MET A 49 9.46 10.96 -13.48
CA MET A 49 9.09 10.98 -14.90
C MET A 49 8.08 9.89 -15.30
N GLY A 50 7.93 8.82 -14.51
CA GLY A 50 6.92 7.79 -14.74
C GLY A 50 5.52 8.18 -14.25
N ALA A 51 5.33 9.45 -13.85
CA ALA A 51 4.01 10.00 -13.55
C ALA A 51 3.23 10.36 -14.83
N LEU A 52 3.90 10.45 -15.98
CA LEU A 52 3.27 10.67 -17.28
C LEU A 52 3.31 9.36 -18.10
N PRO A 53 2.21 8.98 -18.78
CA PRO A 53 2.24 7.88 -19.72
C PRO A 53 2.95 8.30 -21.02
N PRO A 54 3.30 7.35 -21.90
CA PRO A 54 3.82 7.67 -23.24
C PRO A 54 2.92 8.68 -23.97
N ALA A 55 3.52 9.74 -24.49
CA ALA A 55 2.80 10.91 -25.01
C ALA A 55 2.45 10.81 -26.50
N ASN A 56 3.16 9.98 -27.25
CA ASN A 56 3.00 9.80 -28.69
C ASN A 56 3.18 8.32 -29.10
N GLU A 57 2.88 8.02 -30.36
CA GLU A 57 2.90 6.65 -30.87
C GLU A 57 4.30 6.02 -30.85
N VAL A 58 5.36 6.82 -31.05
CA VAL A 58 6.75 6.34 -30.99
C VAL A 58 7.08 5.87 -29.58
N GLU A 59 6.78 6.67 -28.56
CA GLU A 59 7.01 6.28 -27.15
C GLU A 59 6.17 5.07 -26.74
N TRP A 60 4.94 4.95 -27.25
CA TRP A 60 4.09 3.77 -27.03
C TRP A 60 4.70 2.52 -27.63
N GLN A 61 5.24 2.61 -28.85
CA GLN A 61 5.89 1.50 -29.52
C GLN A 61 7.19 1.09 -28.79
N GLU A 62 7.98 2.05 -28.33
CA GLU A 62 9.18 1.77 -27.52
C GLU A 62 8.84 1.05 -26.20
N ALA A 63 7.81 1.50 -25.49
CA ALA A 63 7.36 0.86 -24.26
C ALA A 63 6.87 -0.57 -24.53
N PHE A 64 6.13 -0.77 -25.62
CA PHE A 64 5.65 -2.08 -26.03
C PHE A 64 6.79 -3.00 -26.46
N ASP A 65 7.79 -2.50 -27.17
CA ASP A 65 8.96 -3.30 -27.57
C ASP A 65 9.84 -3.67 -26.38
N LYS A 66 9.85 -2.88 -25.32
CA LYS A 66 10.45 -3.28 -24.02
C LYS A 66 9.63 -4.38 -23.37
N TYR A 67 8.29 -4.29 -23.39
CA TYR A 67 7.41 -5.33 -22.86
C TYR A 67 7.57 -6.67 -23.59
N LYS A 68 7.73 -6.67 -24.91
CA LYS A 68 7.99 -7.90 -25.70
C LYS A 68 9.25 -8.66 -25.30
N ARG A 69 10.20 -8.00 -24.63
CA ARG A 69 11.47 -8.61 -24.21
C ARG A 69 11.37 -9.34 -22.86
N ILE A 70 10.29 -9.15 -22.11
CA ILE A 70 10.14 -9.79 -20.80
C ILE A 70 9.40 -11.13 -20.91
N PRO A 71 9.63 -12.08 -19.98
CA PRO A 71 9.02 -13.40 -20.04
C PRO A 71 7.49 -13.39 -20.05
N GLU A 72 6.84 -12.39 -19.44
CA GLU A 72 5.36 -12.29 -19.42
C GLU A 72 4.77 -12.18 -20.83
N TYR A 73 5.39 -11.41 -21.73
CA TYR A 73 4.97 -11.36 -23.13
C TYR A 73 5.17 -12.72 -23.79
N THR A 74 6.35 -13.32 -23.64
CA THR A 74 6.68 -14.58 -24.30
C THR A 74 5.93 -15.80 -23.73
N LEU A 75 5.45 -15.77 -22.49
CA LEU A 75 4.82 -16.94 -21.87
C LEU A 75 3.30 -16.82 -21.75
N VAL A 76 2.78 -15.59 -21.68
CA VAL A 76 1.34 -15.32 -21.42
C VAL A 76 0.72 -14.50 -22.54
N ASN A 77 1.40 -13.47 -23.04
CA ASN A 77 0.82 -12.45 -23.91
C ASN A 77 1.41 -12.44 -25.34
N GLN A 78 1.85 -13.58 -25.88
CA GLN A 78 2.64 -13.66 -27.14
C GLN A 78 1.95 -13.03 -28.37
N HIS A 79 0.62 -12.97 -28.36
CA HIS A 79 -0.21 -12.45 -29.45
C HIS A 79 -0.84 -11.09 -29.13
N MET A 80 -0.43 -10.45 -28.03
CA MET A 80 -0.93 -9.13 -27.65
C MET A 80 -0.47 -8.09 -28.67
N ASP A 81 -1.40 -7.24 -29.10
CA ASP A 81 -1.12 -6.08 -29.93
C ASP A 81 -0.90 -4.82 -29.06
N LEU A 82 -0.58 -3.69 -29.70
CA LEU A 82 -0.35 -2.44 -28.99
C LEU A 82 -1.60 -1.97 -28.23
N ALA A 83 -2.81 -2.23 -28.76
CA ALA A 83 -4.05 -1.88 -28.10
C ALA A 83 -4.26 -2.69 -26.80
N GLY A 84 -3.97 -3.99 -26.82
CA GLY A 84 -3.93 -4.83 -25.63
C GLY A 84 -2.89 -4.36 -24.62
N PHE A 85 -1.69 -4.01 -25.08
CA PHE A 85 -0.64 -3.45 -24.23
C PHE A 85 -1.07 -2.16 -23.53
N LYS A 86 -1.68 -1.21 -24.25
CA LYS A 86 -2.20 0.04 -23.69
C LYS A 86 -3.20 -0.20 -22.53
N LYS A 87 -4.01 -1.28 -22.60
CA LYS A 87 -4.95 -1.65 -21.53
C LYS A 87 -4.25 -2.15 -20.26
N ILE A 88 -3.29 -3.06 -20.37
CA ILE A 88 -2.55 -3.55 -19.20
C ILE A 88 -1.66 -2.44 -18.61
N PHE A 89 -1.03 -1.65 -19.48
CA PHE A 89 -0.25 -0.48 -19.07
C PHE A 89 -1.06 0.50 -18.24
N PHE A 90 -2.31 0.78 -18.65
CA PHE A 90 -3.18 1.71 -17.95
C PHE A 90 -3.41 1.32 -16.48
N TRP A 91 -3.70 0.05 -16.20
CA TRP A 91 -3.97 -0.41 -14.84
C TRP A 91 -2.73 -0.30 -13.95
N GLU A 92 -1.57 -0.70 -14.45
CA GLU A 92 -0.33 -0.56 -13.70
C GLU A 92 0.05 0.90 -13.49
N TYR A 93 -0.08 1.73 -14.52
CA TYR A 93 0.13 3.17 -14.46
C TYR A 93 -0.77 3.81 -13.41
N LEU A 94 -2.07 3.47 -13.41
CA LEU A 94 -3.03 3.98 -12.45
C LEU A 94 -2.65 3.56 -11.03
N HIS A 95 -2.31 2.28 -10.82
CA HIS A 95 -1.89 1.75 -9.53
C HIS A 95 -0.64 2.46 -8.98
N ARG A 96 0.40 2.63 -9.81
CA ARG A 96 1.63 3.34 -9.42
C ARG A 96 1.38 4.82 -9.10
N ASN A 97 0.59 5.51 -9.92
CA ASN A 97 0.27 6.92 -9.69
C ASN A 97 -0.64 7.13 -8.48
N TRP A 98 -1.55 6.20 -8.22
CA TRP A 98 -2.36 6.22 -6.99
C TRP A 98 -1.47 6.12 -5.75
N GLY A 99 -0.45 5.24 -5.78
CA GLY A 99 0.57 5.17 -4.74
C GLY A 99 1.33 6.49 -4.53
N ARG A 100 1.73 7.17 -5.61
CA ARG A 100 2.39 8.49 -5.54
C ARG A 100 1.47 9.56 -4.93
N LEU A 101 0.21 9.61 -5.37
CA LEU A 101 -0.81 10.51 -4.84
C LEU A 101 -0.98 10.29 -3.33
N MET A 102 -1.09 9.03 -2.90
CA MET A 102 -1.16 8.69 -1.47
C MET A 102 0.06 9.18 -0.71
N GLY A 103 1.27 9.01 -1.26
CA GLY A 103 2.50 9.56 -0.68
C GLY A 103 2.38 11.06 -0.39
N LEU A 104 1.87 11.84 -1.35
CA LEU A 104 1.63 13.28 -1.17
C LEU A 104 0.52 13.58 -0.15
N VAL A 105 -0.62 12.88 -0.24
CA VAL A 105 -1.77 13.08 0.65
C VAL A 105 -1.46 12.71 2.10
N PHE A 106 -0.54 11.78 2.36
CA PHE A 106 -0.09 11.50 3.72
C PHE A 106 1.03 12.44 4.16
N LEU A 107 2.03 12.71 3.32
CA LEU A 107 3.20 13.50 3.72
C LEU A 107 2.88 14.99 3.91
N VAL A 108 2.18 15.61 2.94
CA VAL A 108 1.96 17.07 2.96
C VAL A 108 1.10 17.50 4.15
N PRO A 109 -0.10 16.92 4.40
CA PRO A 109 -0.90 17.29 5.56
C PRO A 109 -0.23 16.91 6.87
N PHE A 110 0.54 15.82 6.93
CA PHE A 110 1.33 15.47 8.12
C PHE A 110 2.28 16.61 8.51
N VAL A 111 3.07 17.13 7.56
CA VAL A 111 3.99 18.25 7.81
C VAL A 111 3.22 19.53 8.18
N VAL A 112 2.10 19.82 7.51
CA VAL A 112 1.27 20.98 7.81
C VAL A 112 0.69 20.90 9.22
N PHE A 113 0.13 19.76 9.63
CA PHE A 113 -0.45 19.57 10.94
C PHE A 113 0.59 19.51 12.06
N TRP A 114 1.80 19.02 11.77
CA TRP A 114 2.93 19.13 12.68
C TRP A 114 3.30 20.60 12.93
N ARG A 115 3.50 21.39 11.87
CA ARG A 115 3.85 22.82 11.99
C ARG A 115 2.77 23.65 12.67
N LYS A 116 1.49 23.29 12.48
CA LYS A 116 0.34 23.91 13.15
C LYS A 116 0.13 23.45 14.60
N GLY A 117 0.95 22.53 15.12
CA GLY A 117 0.83 22.03 16.48
C GLY A 117 -0.36 21.09 16.72
N PHE A 118 -1.04 20.61 15.67
CA PHE A 118 -2.13 19.64 15.79
C PHE A 118 -1.61 18.22 16.07
N LEU A 119 -0.39 17.89 15.62
CA LEU A 119 0.26 16.61 15.89
C LEU A 119 1.25 16.78 17.04
N THR A 120 0.83 16.47 18.26
CA THR A 120 1.70 16.52 19.46
C THR A 120 1.65 15.21 20.25
N GLY A 121 2.71 14.95 21.02
CA GLY A 121 2.81 13.80 21.92
C GLY A 121 2.56 12.46 21.23
N TRP A 122 1.48 11.78 21.63
CA TRP A 122 1.14 10.44 21.13
C TRP A 122 0.70 10.45 19.66
N LEU A 123 0.02 11.52 19.21
CA LEU A 123 -0.51 11.60 17.86
C LEU A 123 0.62 11.82 16.83
N MET A 124 1.66 12.57 17.23
CA MET A 124 2.90 12.68 16.45
C MET A 124 3.55 11.31 16.23
N ARG A 125 3.78 10.55 17.31
CA ARG A 125 4.38 9.20 17.21
C ARG A 125 3.56 8.29 16.31
N ARG A 126 2.23 8.33 16.42
CA ARG A 126 1.35 7.50 15.60
C ARG A 126 1.32 7.92 14.13
N GLY A 127 1.32 9.22 13.86
CA GLY A 127 1.45 9.75 12.51
C GLY A 127 2.76 9.33 11.84
N LEU A 128 3.88 9.35 12.59
CA LEU A 128 5.16 8.83 12.10
C LEU A 128 5.11 7.34 11.79
N VAL A 129 4.52 6.53 12.68
CA VAL A 129 4.34 5.08 12.42
C VAL A 129 3.50 4.87 11.16
N ILE A 130 2.38 5.57 10.99
CA ILE A 130 1.56 5.49 9.77
C ILE A 130 2.38 5.85 8.53
N LEU A 131 3.15 6.94 8.56
CA LEU A 131 3.93 7.41 7.42
C LEU A 131 5.03 6.41 7.05
N VAL A 132 5.79 5.92 8.03
CA VAL A 132 6.85 4.93 7.83
C VAL A 132 6.27 3.61 7.35
N SER A 133 5.21 3.10 8.00
CA SER A 133 4.56 1.86 7.57
C SER A 133 4.00 1.97 6.15
N GLY A 134 3.35 3.09 5.81
CA GLY A 134 2.88 3.34 4.44
C GLY A 134 4.01 3.36 3.41
N GLY A 135 5.14 4.01 3.73
CA GLY A 135 6.34 3.99 2.91
C GLY A 135 6.91 2.58 2.73
N LEU A 136 6.94 1.77 3.80
CA LEU A 136 7.35 0.37 3.74
C LEU A 136 6.41 -0.47 2.86
N VAL A 137 5.09 -0.25 2.92
CA VAL A 137 4.16 -0.92 1.99
C VAL A 137 4.50 -0.56 0.54
N GLY A 138 4.74 0.72 0.25
CA GLY A 138 5.19 1.15 -1.08
C GLY A 138 6.49 0.49 -1.53
N ALA A 139 7.49 0.42 -0.64
CA ALA A 139 8.77 -0.26 -0.92
C ALA A 139 8.60 -1.76 -1.18
N LEU A 140 7.73 -2.44 -0.42
CA LEU A 140 7.36 -3.83 -0.66
C LEU A 140 6.71 -4.01 -2.04
N GLY A 141 5.83 -3.09 -2.45
CA GLY A 141 5.19 -3.12 -3.76
C GLY A 141 6.20 -2.95 -4.90
N TRP A 142 7.17 -2.05 -4.74
CA TRP A 142 8.27 -1.91 -5.69
C TRP A 142 9.12 -3.18 -5.79
N PHE A 143 9.48 -3.77 -4.65
CA PHE A 143 10.26 -5.01 -4.60
C PHE A 143 9.54 -6.18 -5.29
N MET A 144 8.22 -6.27 -5.15
CA MET A 144 7.40 -7.26 -5.86
C MET A 144 7.56 -7.15 -7.37
N VAL A 145 7.43 -5.94 -7.92
CA VAL A 145 7.56 -5.71 -9.37
C VAL A 145 8.99 -5.99 -9.84
N ALA A 146 9.99 -5.44 -9.14
CA ALA A 146 11.40 -5.66 -9.48
C ALA A 146 11.74 -7.15 -9.57
N SER A 147 11.21 -7.96 -8.65
CA SER A 147 11.45 -9.40 -8.66
C SER A 147 10.71 -10.21 -9.72
N GLY A 148 9.61 -9.68 -10.25
CA GLY A 148 8.87 -10.33 -11.34
C GLY A 148 9.47 -10.10 -12.72
N LEU A 149 10.44 -9.18 -12.84
CA LEU A 149 11.16 -8.92 -14.09
C LEU A 149 12.33 -9.91 -14.33
N GLU A 150 12.62 -10.80 -13.38
CA GLU A 150 13.65 -11.85 -13.51
C GLU A 150 13.07 -13.13 -14.16
N LYS A 151 13.86 -14.22 -14.18
CA LYS A 151 13.60 -15.46 -14.96
C LYS A 151 12.22 -16.13 -14.74
N ASN A 152 11.51 -15.84 -13.65
CA ASN A 152 10.15 -16.32 -13.39
C ASN A 152 9.18 -15.13 -13.26
N PRO A 153 8.27 -14.92 -14.23
CA PRO A 153 7.38 -13.74 -14.26
C PRO A 153 6.27 -13.76 -13.21
N ASP A 154 6.25 -14.73 -12.28
CA ASP A 154 5.25 -14.77 -11.22
C ASP A 154 5.74 -14.05 -9.97
N VAL A 155 5.06 -12.95 -9.64
CA VAL A 155 5.11 -12.39 -8.30
C VAL A 155 4.55 -13.44 -7.35
N SER A 156 5.44 -14.05 -6.56
CA SER A 156 5.05 -15.16 -5.68
C SER A 156 3.81 -14.80 -4.85
N HIS A 157 2.84 -15.71 -4.78
CA HIS A 157 1.60 -15.51 -4.02
C HIS A 157 1.86 -15.10 -2.56
N PHE A 158 3.02 -15.49 -2.01
CA PHE A 158 3.47 -15.07 -0.68
C PHE A 158 3.80 -13.58 -0.60
N ARG A 159 4.53 -13.02 -1.58
CA ARG A 159 4.86 -11.58 -1.59
C ARG A 159 3.61 -10.73 -1.73
N LEU A 160 2.68 -11.16 -2.58
CA LEU A 160 1.37 -10.53 -2.74
C LEU A 160 0.57 -10.56 -1.43
N ALA A 161 0.49 -11.72 -0.76
CA ALA A 161 -0.20 -11.85 0.51
C ALA A 161 0.43 -10.96 1.60
N ILE A 162 1.76 -10.93 1.70
CA ILE A 162 2.48 -10.07 2.65
C ILE A 162 2.17 -8.60 2.39
N HIS A 163 2.20 -8.16 1.13
CA HIS A 163 1.92 -6.77 0.76
C HIS A 163 0.46 -6.38 1.06
N LEU A 164 -0.50 -7.26 0.75
CA LEU A 164 -1.91 -7.03 1.05
C LEU A 164 -2.16 -6.97 2.57
N CYS A 165 -1.57 -7.90 3.35
CA CYS A 165 -1.64 -7.87 4.80
C CYS A 165 -1.04 -6.58 5.38
N ALA A 166 0.08 -6.11 4.82
CA ALA A 166 0.71 -4.86 5.23
C ALA A 166 -0.19 -3.65 4.93
N ALA A 167 -0.83 -3.61 3.75
CA ALA A 167 -1.79 -2.57 3.38
C ALA A 167 -3.00 -2.54 4.33
N PHE A 168 -3.59 -3.69 4.66
CA PHE A 168 -4.67 -3.77 5.65
C PHE A 168 -4.24 -3.38 7.06
N THR A 169 -2.99 -3.69 7.44
CA THR A 169 -2.44 -3.27 8.73
C THR A 169 -2.35 -1.74 8.81
N VAL A 170 -1.88 -1.07 7.75
CA VAL A 170 -1.86 0.40 7.69
C VAL A 170 -3.28 0.97 7.70
N PHE A 171 -4.21 0.39 6.93
CA PHE A 171 -5.62 0.80 6.95
C PHE A 171 -6.21 0.75 8.36
N ALA A 172 -6.02 -0.38 9.06
CA ALA A 172 -6.50 -0.58 10.43
C ALA A 172 -5.85 0.43 11.39
N LEU A 173 -4.55 0.71 11.24
CA LEU A 173 -3.85 1.69 12.08
C LEU A 173 -4.39 3.11 11.88
N VAL A 174 -4.67 3.52 10.64
CA VAL A 174 -5.26 4.83 10.32
C VAL A 174 -6.66 4.93 10.91
N LEU A 175 -7.50 3.90 10.68
CA LEU A 175 -8.87 3.88 11.18
C LEU A 175 -8.93 3.86 12.72
N TRP A 176 -8.06 3.08 13.36
CA TRP A 176 -7.91 3.08 14.81
C TRP A 176 -7.49 4.46 15.32
N THR A 177 -6.57 5.14 14.63
CA THR A 177 -6.19 6.51 15.00
C THR A 177 -7.39 7.46 14.94
N VAL A 178 -8.27 7.33 13.93
CA VAL A 178 -9.52 8.10 13.86
C VAL A 178 -10.42 7.80 15.05
N PHE A 179 -10.60 6.54 15.43
CA PHE A 179 -11.42 6.17 16.57
C PHE A 179 -10.84 6.68 17.90
N ASP A 180 -9.53 6.60 18.10
CA ASP A 180 -8.89 7.13 19.32
C ASP A 180 -8.98 8.66 19.40
N ILE A 181 -9.00 9.37 18.27
CA ILE A 181 -9.26 10.83 18.27
C ILE A 181 -10.73 11.12 18.59
N ARG A 182 -11.66 10.33 18.05
CA ARG A 182 -13.11 10.56 18.20
C ARG A 182 -13.65 10.17 19.56
N ASN A 183 -13.29 8.98 20.03
CA ASN A 183 -13.86 8.36 21.22
C ASN A 183 -13.04 8.62 22.48
N GLY A 184 -11.93 9.37 22.35
CA GLY A 184 -10.84 9.35 23.31
C GLY A 184 -9.98 8.12 23.08
N ARG A 185 -8.68 8.19 23.45
CA ARG A 185 -7.82 7.01 23.39
C ARG A 185 -8.51 5.95 24.22
N SER A 186 -8.88 4.83 23.58
CA SER A 186 -9.13 3.62 24.35
C SER A 186 -7.85 3.43 25.13
N ALA A 187 -7.90 3.64 26.45
CA ALA A 187 -6.94 3.01 27.29
C ALA A 187 -7.12 1.54 26.93
N TRP A 188 -6.18 0.96 26.19
CA TRP A 188 -5.92 -0.44 26.42
C TRP A 188 -5.39 -0.44 27.84
N GLY A 189 -6.32 -0.34 28.79
CA GLY A 189 -6.06 -0.34 30.20
C GLY A 189 -5.43 -1.68 30.40
N GLY A 190 -4.11 -1.68 30.55
CA GLY A 190 -3.36 -2.83 30.99
C GLY A 190 -3.73 -3.10 32.43
N ASN A 191 -4.97 -3.50 32.69
CA ASN A 191 -5.42 -3.87 34.02
C ASN A 191 -5.95 -5.30 33.92
N GLY A 192 -5.04 -6.24 33.69
CA GLY A 192 -5.24 -7.65 34.01
C GLY A 192 -6.42 -8.40 33.38
N THR A 193 -7.15 -7.82 32.42
CA THR A 193 -8.34 -8.49 31.87
C THR A 193 -7.96 -9.66 30.98
N THR A 194 -8.72 -10.74 31.05
CA THR A 194 -8.49 -12.02 30.37
C THR A 194 -8.45 -11.82 28.85
N GLU A 195 -9.24 -10.88 28.32
CA GLU A 195 -9.37 -10.55 26.90
C GLU A 195 -8.09 -9.90 26.34
N ALA A 196 -7.42 -9.04 27.12
CA ALA A 196 -6.15 -8.43 26.72
C ALA A 196 -5.02 -9.46 26.69
N ARG A 197 -5.06 -10.48 27.56
CA ARG A 197 -4.12 -11.61 27.54
C ARG A 197 -4.36 -12.50 26.33
N TRP A 198 -5.61 -12.83 26.02
CA TRP A 198 -5.95 -13.60 24.83
C TRP A 198 -5.65 -12.85 23.54
N ALA A 199 -5.92 -11.55 23.45
CA ALA A 199 -5.56 -10.75 22.29
C ALA A 199 -4.05 -10.74 22.04
N ARG A 200 -3.22 -10.61 23.11
CA ARG A 200 -1.77 -10.73 23.01
C ARG A 200 -1.32 -12.14 22.64
N ALA A 201 -1.92 -13.17 23.24
CA ALA A 201 -1.61 -14.56 22.93
C ALA A 201 -1.95 -14.89 21.47
N LEU A 202 -3.08 -14.43 20.96
CA LEU A 202 -3.50 -14.60 19.57
C LEU A 202 -2.61 -13.82 18.60
N LEU A 203 -2.20 -12.59 18.95
CA LEU A 203 -1.22 -11.84 18.16
C LEU A 203 0.14 -12.56 18.11
N TRP A 204 0.61 -13.07 19.26
CA TRP A 204 1.83 -13.87 19.32
C TRP A 204 1.71 -15.17 18.55
N LEU A 205 0.57 -15.86 18.63
CA LEU A 205 0.28 -17.07 17.87
C LEU A 205 0.27 -16.78 16.36
N LEU A 206 -0.30 -15.65 15.94
CA LEU A 206 -0.32 -15.21 14.54
C LEU A 206 1.09 -14.93 14.04
N VAL A 207 1.91 -14.21 14.82
CA VAL A 207 3.32 -13.92 14.51
C VAL A 207 4.14 -15.22 14.48
N LEU A 208 3.88 -16.14 15.40
CA LEU A 208 4.54 -17.44 15.46
C LEU A 208 4.13 -18.33 14.26
N GLN A 209 2.86 -18.34 13.87
CA GLN A 209 2.38 -19.05 12.67
C GLN A 209 3.04 -18.48 11.41
N MET A 210 3.18 -17.15 11.32
CA MET A 210 3.92 -16.51 10.23
C MET A 210 5.39 -16.93 10.22
N ARG A 211 6.06 -17.01 11.38
CA ARG A 211 7.46 -17.43 11.50
C ARG A 211 7.67 -18.92 11.23
N LEU A 212 6.85 -19.81 11.80
CA LEU A 212 6.93 -21.27 11.60
C LEU A 212 6.69 -21.64 10.15
N ARG A 213 5.75 -20.96 9.48
CA ARG A 213 5.51 -21.18 8.05
C ARG A 213 6.61 -20.60 7.16
N CYS A 214 7.35 -19.61 7.65
CA CYS A 214 8.56 -19.10 6.99
C CYS A 214 9.76 -20.05 7.17
N LEU A 215 9.87 -20.71 8.33
CA LEU A 215 10.99 -21.61 8.66
C LEU A 215 10.86 -22.99 7.99
N HIS A 216 9.65 -23.51 7.79
CA HIS A 216 9.44 -24.83 7.18
C HIS A 216 9.65 -24.87 5.65
N ARG A 217 10.25 -23.82 5.06
CA ARG A 217 10.58 -23.73 3.63
C ARG A 217 12.06 -23.39 3.36
N TRP A 218 12.91 -23.40 4.40
CA TRP A 218 14.37 -23.24 4.30
C TRP A 218 15.14 -24.45 4.89
N ALA A 219 14.49 -25.60 4.95
CA ALA A 219 15.10 -26.93 5.06
C ALA A 219 14.57 -27.76 3.89
#